data_AF-A0A933AUJ1-F1
#
_entry.id   AF-A0A933AUJ1-F1
#
_cell.length_a   1.000
_cell.length_b   1.000
_cell.length_c   1.000
_cell.angle_alpha   90.00
_cell.angle_beta   90.00
_cell.angle_gamma   90.00
#
_symmetry.space_group_name_H-M   'P 1'
#
loop_
_entity.id
_entity.type
_entity.pdbx_description
1 polymer ?
#
loop_
_entity_poly.entity_id
_entity_poly.type
_entity_poly.pdbx_seq_one_letter_code
_entity_poly.pdbx_strand_id
1 'polypeptide(L)'
;MRWSLAREAGDGVVHTKRAQDEPNRLIREFLNPKRVPTEQEIRRILDHVAQAPFSSRLVAVDHAVRGRLFQGRTLGDREPSIIAHLAKRALVEHDWAEDVTPKEYVDHLRAVTNDPALRKAVYVRRDKRLFMGLLAPNKIPVALLGRNQSAFLWIVYSADYGTIVTGYQVRGIEEITLPKDVRWL
;
A
#
# COMPACT_ATOMS: atom_id res chain seq x y z
N MET A 1 -45.30 -31.98 7.09
CA MET A 1 -43.94 -31.81 6.51
C MET A 1 -43.13 -30.97 7.51
N ARG A 2 -42.31 -31.62 8.35
CA ARG A 2 -41.49 -30.99 9.39
C ARG A 2 -40.09 -30.76 8.85
N TRP A 3 -39.60 -29.52 8.87
CA TRP A 3 -38.20 -29.21 8.62
C TRP A 3 -37.47 -29.17 9.97
N SER A 4 -36.52 -30.08 10.14
CA SER A 4 -35.63 -30.18 11.29
C SER A 4 -34.43 -29.26 11.08
N LEU A 5 -34.21 -28.31 12.00
CA LEU A 5 -32.99 -27.50 12.06
C LEU A 5 -31.98 -28.22 12.96
N ALA A 6 -31.04 -28.93 12.34
CA ALA A 6 -29.84 -29.39 13.02
C ALA A 6 -28.93 -28.18 13.29
N ARG A 7 -28.67 -27.92 14.57
CA ARG A 7 -27.60 -27.02 15.02
C ARG A 7 -26.28 -27.79 14.93
N GLU A 8 -25.44 -27.43 13.98
CA GLU A 8 -24.03 -27.82 14.02
C GLU A 8 -23.29 -26.93 15.02
N ALA A 9 -22.61 -27.57 15.96
CA ALA A 9 -21.75 -26.97 16.94
C ALA A 9 -20.52 -26.38 16.25
N GLY A 10 -20.29 -25.07 16.40
CA GLY A 10 -19.11 -24.39 15.91
C GLY A 10 -17.89 -24.77 16.73
N ASP A 11 -17.01 -25.58 16.14
CA ASP A 11 -15.64 -25.73 16.63
C ASP A 11 -14.90 -24.38 16.51
N GLY A 12 -14.49 -23.89 17.67
CA GLY A 12 -13.87 -22.57 17.84
C GLY A 12 -12.48 -22.49 17.21
N VAL A 13 -12.38 -21.85 16.06
CA VAL A 13 -11.12 -21.34 15.52
C VAL A 13 -10.74 -20.07 16.30
N VAL A 14 -10.12 -20.24 17.48
CA VAL A 14 -9.46 -19.15 18.25
C VAL A 14 -7.98 -19.07 17.88
N HIS A 15 -7.68 -19.17 16.58
CA HIS A 15 -6.34 -19.01 16.03
C HIS A 15 -6.42 -18.03 14.87
N THR A 16 -5.76 -16.85 15.01
CA THR A 16 -4.98 -16.16 13.94
C THR A 16 -4.75 -14.66 14.19
N LYS A 17 -5.58 -13.96 14.98
CA LYS A 17 -5.48 -12.49 15.09
C LYS A 17 -4.11 -12.01 15.64
N ARG A 18 -3.57 -12.68 16.67
CA ARG A 18 -2.28 -12.31 17.28
C ARG A 18 -1.06 -12.46 16.36
N ALA A 19 -1.06 -13.43 15.45
CA ALA A 19 0.10 -13.68 14.58
C ALA A 19 0.16 -12.67 13.43
N GLN A 20 -0.99 -12.24 12.90
CA GLN A 20 -1.06 -11.19 11.87
C GLN A 20 -0.71 -9.80 12.43
N ASP A 21 -0.83 -9.61 13.75
CA ASP A 21 -0.48 -8.35 14.42
C ASP A 21 1.03 -8.18 14.68
N GLU A 22 1.83 -9.26 14.63
CA GLU A 22 3.26 -9.21 14.98
C GLU A 22 4.08 -8.26 14.06
N PRO A 23 3.99 -8.33 12.72
CA PRO A 23 4.73 -7.41 11.85
C PRO A 23 4.36 -5.94 12.10
N ASN A 24 3.07 -5.66 12.32
CA ASN A 24 2.58 -4.31 12.61
C ASN A 24 3.06 -3.80 13.98
N ARG A 25 3.16 -4.70 14.97
CA ARG A 25 3.77 -4.39 16.26
C ARG A 25 5.25 -4.03 16.11
N LEU A 26 6.01 -4.79 15.32
CA LEU A 26 7.43 -4.50 15.07
C LEU A 26 7.64 -3.12 14.43
N ILE A 27 6.81 -2.75 13.44
CA ILE A 27 6.85 -1.40 12.84
C ILE A 27 6.67 -0.32 13.92
N ARG A 28 5.78 -0.53 14.89
CA ARG A 28 5.54 0.42 15.99
C ARG A 28 6.75 0.50 16.92
N GLU A 29 7.36 -0.63 17.25
CA GLU A 29 8.57 -0.69 18.08
C GLU A 29 9.73 0.07 17.42
N PHE A 30 9.80 0.07 16.08
CA PHE A 30 10.83 0.80 15.33
C PHE A 30 10.67 2.33 15.37
N LEU A 31 9.59 2.88 15.93
CA LEU A 31 9.56 4.32 16.24
C LEU A 31 10.51 4.69 17.38
N ASN A 32 10.88 3.74 18.25
CA ASN A 32 11.85 4.01 19.32
C ASN A 32 13.26 4.09 18.72
N PRO A 33 13.94 5.26 18.72
CA PRO A 33 15.25 5.42 18.07
C PRO A 33 16.35 4.54 18.66
N LYS A 34 16.18 4.06 19.91
CA LYS A 34 17.14 3.14 20.56
C LYS A 34 16.99 1.69 20.08
N ARG A 35 15.87 1.34 19.44
CA ARG A 35 15.60 0.00 18.95
C ARG A 35 16.27 -0.20 17.60
N VAL A 36 17.23 -1.10 17.49
CA VAL A 36 17.85 -1.49 16.20
C VAL A 36 17.08 -2.68 15.63
N PRO A 37 16.51 -2.60 14.43
CA PRO A 37 15.83 -3.73 13.80
C PRO A 37 16.83 -4.82 13.42
N THR A 38 16.46 -6.09 13.56
CA THR A 38 17.24 -7.20 12.99
C THR A 38 16.81 -7.48 11.55
N GLU A 39 17.70 -8.06 10.74
CA GLU A 39 17.38 -8.46 9.37
C GLU A 39 16.18 -9.41 9.29
N GLN A 40 16.06 -10.33 10.25
CA GLN A 40 14.93 -11.26 10.29
C GLN A 40 13.60 -10.52 10.52
N GLU A 41 13.58 -9.50 11.39
CA GLU A 41 12.38 -8.70 11.65
C GLU A 41 11.99 -7.86 10.43
N ILE A 42 12.98 -7.24 9.78
CA ILE A 42 12.76 -6.51 8.52
C ILE A 42 12.17 -7.45 7.48
N ARG A 43 12.74 -8.64 7.30
CA ARG A 43 12.22 -9.62 6.34
C ARG A 43 10.79 -10.03 6.64
N ARG A 44 10.44 -10.32 7.91
CA ARG A 44 9.06 -10.64 8.30
C ARG A 44 8.08 -9.51 7.98
N ILE A 45 8.49 -8.26 8.21
CA ILE A 45 7.66 -7.10 7.84
C ILE A 45 7.49 -7.02 6.33
N LEU A 46 8.55 -7.17 5.55
CA LEU A 46 8.47 -7.10 4.10
C LEU A 46 7.62 -8.23 3.51
N ASP A 47 7.75 -9.46 4.01
CA ASP A 47 6.91 -10.60 3.62
C ASP A 47 5.44 -10.32 3.92
N HIS A 48 5.15 -9.68 5.06
CA HIS A 48 3.79 -9.27 5.42
C HIS A 48 3.26 -8.17 4.49
N VAL A 49 4.04 -7.13 4.20
CA VAL A 49 3.65 -6.05 3.29
C VAL A 49 3.46 -6.56 1.86
N ALA A 50 4.27 -7.53 1.41
CA ALA A 50 4.16 -8.16 0.10
C ALA A 50 2.81 -8.85 -0.13
N GLN A 51 2.16 -9.28 0.96
CA GLN A 51 0.85 -9.94 0.91
C GLN A 51 -0.30 -9.00 1.28
N ALA A 52 0.00 -7.82 1.82
CA ALA A 52 -1.01 -6.88 2.30
C ALA A 52 -1.99 -6.48 1.20
N PRO A 53 -3.30 -6.39 1.49
CA PRO A 53 -4.26 -5.86 0.54
C PRO A 53 -4.06 -4.35 0.35
N PHE A 54 -4.52 -3.84 -0.78
CA PHE A 54 -4.72 -2.40 -0.93
C PHE A 54 -5.95 -1.96 -0.12
N SER A 55 -5.92 -0.76 0.46
CA SER A 55 -7.04 -0.21 1.24
C SER A 55 -8.36 -0.28 0.47
N SER A 56 -9.36 -0.94 1.06
CA SER A 56 -10.71 -1.08 0.50
C SER A 56 -11.62 0.12 0.75
N ARG A 57 -11.14 1.15 1.46
CA ARG A 57 -11.94 2.32 1.80
C ARG A 57 -12.35 3.10 0.57
N LEU A 58 -13.54 3.68 0.62
CA LEU A 58 -13.94 4.70 -0.35
C LEU A 58 -13.24 6.01 -0.03
N VAL A 59 -12.56 6.59 -1.01
CA VAL A 59 -11.86 7.88 -0.90
C VAL A 59 -12.43 8.86 -1.92
N ALA A 60 -12.25 10.16 -1.66
CA ALA A 60 -12.61 11.18 -2.64
C ALA A 60 -11.75 11.03 -3.90
N VAL A 61 -12.39 11.10 -5.05
CA VAL A 61 -11.72 11.13 -6.35
C VAL A 61 -11.18 12.54 -6.59
N ASP A 62 -9.95 12.61 -7.10
CA ASP A 62 -9.31 13.86 -7.48
C ASP A 62 -10.22 14.65 -8.44
N HIS A 63 -10.37 15.95 -8.19
CA HIS A 63 -11.26 16.80 -8.98
C HIS A 63 -10.90 16.80 -10.47
N ALA A 64 -9.63 16.61 -10.83
CA ALA A 64 -9.18 16.56 -12.22
C ALA A 64 -9.62 15.30 -12.98
N VAL A 65 -10.09 14.24 -12.29
CA VAL A 65 -10.54 13.00 -12.95
C VAL A 65 -11.97 12.59 -12.67
N ARG A 66 -12.65 13.30 -11.78
CA ARG A 66 -14.06 13.08 -11.51
C ARG A 66 -14.88 13.25 -12.79
N GLY A 67 -15.80 12.32 -13.04
CA GLY A 67 -16.64 12.31 -14.24
C GLY A 67 -15.93 11.82 -15.52
N ARG A 68 -14.62 11.49 -15.47
CA ARG A 68 -13.92 10.89 -16.62
C ARG A 68 -14.18 9.39 -16.71
N LEU A 69 -14.12 8.86 -17.92
CA LEU A 69 -14.11 7.42 -18.17
C LEU A 69 -12.73 6.85 -17.81
N PHE A 70 -12.71 5.81 -16.99
CA PHE A 70 -11.50 5.06 -16.64
C PHE A 70 -11.86 3.58 -16.59
N GLN A 71 -11.19 2.75 -17.40
CA GLN A 71 -11.43 1.30 -17.48
C GLN A 71 -12.90 0.94 -17.73
N GLY A 72 -13.53 1.63 -18.68
CA GLY A 72 -14.91 1.35 -19.10
C GLY A 72 -15.99 1.86 -18.13
N ARG A 73 -15.65 2.62 -17.08
CA ARG A 73 -16.61 3.21 -16.14
C ARG A 73 -16.34 4.68 -15.85
N THR A 74 -17.39 5.46 -15.64
CA THR A 74 -17.28 6.88 -15.24
C THR A 74 -16.98 6.99 -13.75
N LEU A 75 -15.94 7.75 -13.40
CA LEU A 75 -15.54 7.95 -12.00
C LEU A 75 -16.50 8.89 -11.26
N GLY A 76 -17.00 8.44 -10.10
CA GLY A 76 -17.86 9.26 -9.23
C GLY A 76 -17.10 10.24 -8.34
N ASP A 77 -17.79 10.83 -7.35
CA ASP A 77 -17.17 11.66 -6.31
C ASP A 77 -16.26 10.83 -5.38
N ARG A 78 -16.61 9.57 -5.17
CA ARG A 78 -15.90 8.63 -4.31
C ARG A 78 -15.78 7.28 -4.98
N GLU A 79 -14.62 6.66 -4.82
CA GLU A 79 -14.30 5.35 -5.39
C GLU A 79 -13.51 4.51 -4.40
N PRO A 80 -13.44 3.18 -4.57
CA PRO A 80 -12.47 2.36 -3.87
C PRO A 80 -11.06 2.96 -4.02
N SER A 81 -10.31 3.01 -2.91
CA SER A 81 -9.02 3.70 -2.84
C SER A 81 -8.07 3.34 -3.97
N ILE A 82 -8.03 2.05 -4.33
CA ILE A 82 -7.21 1.54 -5.42
C ILE A 82 -7.56 2.19 -6.77
N ILE A 83 -8.85 2.34 -7.07
CA ILE A 83 -9.28 2.92 -8.34
C ILE A 83 -9.03 4.42 -8.35
N ALA A 84 -9.35 5.12 -7.25
CA ALA A 84 -9.10 6.54 -7.14
C ALA A 84 -7.62 6.89 -7.33
N HIS A 85 -6.73 6.13 -6.68
CA HIS A 85 -5.28 6.31 -6.83
C HIS A 85 -4.81 5.97 -8.23
N LEU A 86 -5.16 4.79 -8.77
CA LEU A 86 -4.70 4.36 -10.09
C LEU A 86 -5.19 5.32 -11.20
N ALA A 87 -6.45 5.74 -11.14
CA ALA A 87 -6.98 6.74 -12.08
C ALA A 87 -6.20 8.05 -12.02
N LYS A 88 -5.88 8.54 -10.82
CA LYS A 88 -5.02 9.73 -10.66
C LYS A 88 -3.64 9.52 -11.29
N ARG A 89 -3.02 8.36 -11.01
CA ARG A 89 -1.68 8.04 -11.50
C ARG A 89 -1.63 7.95 -13.03
N ALA A 90 -2.65 7.36 -13.65
CA ALA A 90 -2.71 7.21 -15.10
C ALA A 90 -3.17 8.48 -15.84
N LEU A 91 -4.24 9.12 -15.36
CA LEU A 91 -4.93 10.18 -16.11
C LEU A 91 -4.49 11.61 -15.79
N VAL A 92 -3.82 11.82 -14.65
CA VAL A 92 -3.33 13.16 -14.21
C VAL A 92 -1.82 13.19 -14.23
N GLU A 93 -1.19 12.25 -13.53
CA GLU A 93 0.25 12.25 -13.32
C GLU A 93 0.99 11.55 -14.45
N HIS A 94 0.29 10.68 -15.18
CA HIS A 94 0.81 9.88 -16.29
C HIS A 94 2.01 9.02 -15.91
N ASP A 95 2.02 8.52 -14.68
CA ASP A 95 3.03 7.62 -14.16
C ASP A 95 2.83 6.20 -14.74
N TRP A 96 1.57 5.76 -14.88
CA TRP A 96 1.19 4.45 -15.44
C TRP A 96 0.45 4.61 -16.76
N ALA A 97 0.49 3.58 -17.60
CA ALA A 97 -0.37 3.48 -18.78
C ALA A 97 -1.85 3.37 -18.37
N GLU A 98 -2.76 3.86 -19.23
CA GLU A 98 -4.20 3.96 -18.91
C GLU A 98 -4.92 2.61 -18.85
N ASP A 99 -4.35 1.57 -19.47
CA ASP A 99 -4.87 0.21 -19.50
C ASP A 99 -4.37 -0.67 -18.35
N VAL A 100 -3.42 -0.19 -17.53
CA VAL A 100 -2.94 -0.91 -16.35
C VAL A 100 -4.08 -1.23 -15.41
N THR A 101 -4.28 -2.51 -15.12
CA THR A 101 -5.34 -2.98 -14.23
C THR A 101 -5.01 -2.74 -12.75
N PRO A 102 -6.03 -2.68 -11.87
CA PRO A 102 -5.80 -2.61 -10.43
C PRO A 102 -4.93 -3.74 -9.89
N LYS A 103 -5.06 -4.94 -10.47
CA LYS A 103 -4.25 -6.11 -10.10
C LYS A 103 -2.77 -5.88 -10.44
N GLU A 104 -2.46 -5.51 -11.67
CA GLU A 104 -1.08 -5.24 -12.11
C GLU A 104 -0.46 -4.11 -11.32
N TYR A 105 -1.22 -3.04 -11.06
CA TYR A 105 -0.77 -1.95 -10.21
C TYR A 105 -0.32 -2.45 -8.83
N VAL A 106 -1.15 -3.23 -8.14
CA VAL A 106 -0.80 -3.78 -6.82
C VAL A 106 0.36 -4.77 -6.89
N ASP A 107 0.42 -5.61 -7.92
CA ASP A 107 1.51 -6.56 -8.11
C ASP A 107 2.86 -5.81 -8.25
N HIS A 108 2.90 -4.71 -8.99
CA HIS A 108 4.09 -3.85 -9.06
C HIS A 108 4.45 -3.21 -7.73
N LEU A 109 3.46 -2.74 -6.95
CA LEU A 109 3.73 -2.21 -5.61
C LEU A 109 4.32 -3.30 -4.71
N ARG A 110 3.78 -4.52 -4.74
CA ARG A 110 4.28 -5.63 -3.93
C ARG A 110 5.67 -6.08 -4.35
N ALA A 111 6.00 -6.04 -5.64
CA ALA A 111 7.31 -6.45 -6.13
C ALA A 111 8.48 -5.65 -5.50
N VAL A 112 8.23 -4.40 -5.10
CA VAL A 112 9.22 -3.54 -4.42
C VAL A 112 9.75 -4.14 -3.11
N THR A 113 8.97 -4.96 -2.40
CA THR A 113 9.41 -5.55 -1.12
C THR A 113 10.59 -6.52 -1.28
N ASN A 114 10.83 -7.00 -2.50
CA ASN A 114 11.91 -7.91 -2.83
C ASN A 114 13.15 -7.20 -3.40
N ASP A 115 13.14 -5.86 -3.49
CA ASP A 115 14.25 -5.13 -4.08
C ASP A 115 15.44 -4.99 -3.10
N PRO A 116 16.66 -5.38 -3.49
CA PRO A 116 17.84 -5.26 -2.62
C PRO A 116 18.24 -3.80 -2.32
N ALA A 117 17.85 -2.84 -3.17
CA ALA A 117 18.08 -1.42 -2.96
C ALA A 117 16.92 -0.72 -2.20
N LEU A 118 15.99 -1.48 -1.64
CA LEU A 118 14.83 -0.97 -0.91
C LEU A 118 15.22 -0.18 0.34
N ARG A 119 14.91 1.12 0.33
CA ARG A 119 14.97 2.00 1.50
C ARG A 119 13.64 2.01 2.23
N LYS A 120 13.71 2.05 3.56
CA LYS A 120 12.56 1.85 4.44
C LYS A 120 12.47 3.02 5.42
N ALA A 121 11.28 3.56 5.59
CA ALA A 121 11.02 4.62 6.55
C ALA A 121 9.84 4.23 7.44
N VAL A 122 9.90 4.53 8.73
CA VAL A 122 8.77 4.43 9.65
C VAL A 122 8.47 5.81 10.21
N TYR A 123 7.19 6.16 10.26
CA TYR A 123 6.77 7.49 10.69
C TYR A 123 5.30 7.52 11.14
N VAL A 124 4.96 8.57 11.89
CA VAL A 124 3.59 8.87 12.32
C VAL A 124 3.12 10.13 11.62
N ARG A 125 1.93 10.11 11.02
CA ARG A 125 1.36 11.32 10.39
C ARG A 125 0.63 12.18 11.43
N ARG A 126 0.19 13.37 11.01
CA ARG A 126 -0.56 14.32 11.86
C ARG A 126 -1.81 13.71 12.50
N ASP A 127 -2.46 12.75 11.82
CA ASP A 127 -3.62 12.00 12.31
C ASP A 127 -3.27 10.87 13.28
N LYS A 128 -2.02 10.84 13.79
CA LYS A 128 -1.49 9.86 14.76
C LYS A 128 -1.45 8.42 14.27
N ARG A 129 -1.62 8.21 12.97
CA ARG A 129 -1.51 6.88 12.36
C ARG A 129 -0.08 6.53 12.01
N LEU A 130 0.25 5.24 12.16
CA LEU A 130 1.56 4.67 11.90
C LEU A 130 1.68 4.13 10.47
N PHE A 131 2.75 4.55 9.80
CA PHE A 131 3.05 4.16 8.43
C PHE A 131 4.47 3.62 8.28
N MET A 132 4.62 2.75 7.29
CA MET A 132 5.90 2.39 6.72
C MET A 132 5.93 2.88 5.26
N GLY A 133 6.99 3.60 4.92
CA GLY A 133 7.30 4.01 3.56
C GLY A 133 8.37 3.12 2.95
N LEU A 134 8.18 2.73 1.69
CA LEU A 134 9.08 1.87 0.93
C LEU A 134 9.50 2.58 -0.35
N LEU A 135 10.81 2.82 -0.53
CA LEU A 135 11.37 3.45 -1.73
C LEU A 135 12.33 2.47 -2.42
N ALA A 136 12.07 2.14 -3.68
CA ALA A 136 12.98 1.32 -4.48
C ALA A 136 13.09 1.85 -5.92
N PRO A 137 14.13 1.45 -6.66
CA PRO A 137 14.21 1.72 -8.10
C PRO A 137 12.94 1.27 -8.82
N ASN A 138 12.50 2.08 -9.78
CA ASN A 138 11.34 1.73 -10.60
C ASN A 138 11.70 0.59 -11.56
N LYS A 139 11.00 -0.54 -11.41
CA LYS A 139 11.15 -1.76 -12.23
C LYS A 139 9.86 -2.14 -12.95
N ILE A 140 8.90 -1.23 -13.07
CA ILE A 140 7.68 -1.46 -13.84
C ILE A 140 8.06 -1.67 -15.30
N PRO A 141 7.53 -2.70 -15.99
CA PRO A 141 7.78 -2.92 -17.41
C PRO A 141 7.46 -1.67 -18.24
N VAL A 142 8.31 -1.36 -19.23
CA VAL A 142 8.16 -0.15 -20.07
C VAL A 142 6.78 -0.05 -20.72
N ALA A 143 6.19 -1.17 -21.14
CA ALA A 143 4.85 -1.21 -21.73
C ALA A 143 3.73 -0.76 -20.77
N LEU A 144 3.98 -0.75 -19.46
CA LEU A 144 3.01 -0.40 -18.41
C LEU A 144 3.29 0.98 -17.80
N LEU A 145 4.35 1.65 -18.24
CA LEU A 145 4.69 3.01 -17.83
C LEU A 145 3.88 4.03 -18.63
N GLY A 146 3.48 5.12 -17.96
CA GLY A 146 2.93 6.28 -18.63
C GLY A 146 4.04 7.21 -19.15
N ARG A 147 3.63 8.34 -19.74
CA ARG A 147 4.57 9.31 -20.34
C ARG A 147 5.46 10.05 -19.33
N ASN A 148 5.13 10.02 -18.04
CA ASN A 148 5.88 10.70 -16.97
C ASN A 148 6.56 9.69 -16.04
N GLN A 149 7.41 8.85 -16.62
CA GLN A 149 8.19 7.87 -15.86
C GLN A 149 9.19 8.55 -14.90
N SER A 150 9.31 8.00 -13.69
CA SER A 150 10.33 8.43 -12.72
C SER A 150 11.20 7.26 -12.24
N ALA A 151 12.37 7.60 -11.68
CA ALA A 151 13.42 6.65 -11.35
C ALA A 151 13.08 5.72 -10.16
N PHE A 152 12.15 6.10 -9.30
CA PHE A 152 11.80 5.34 -8.10
C PHE A 152 10.28 5.12 -7.98
N LEU A 153 9.92 4.08 -7.25
CA LEU A 153 8.56 3.78 -6.80
C LEU A 153 8.49 3.93 -5.28
N TRP A 154 7.59 4.80 -4.81
CA TRP A 154 7.31 5.00 -3.39
C TRP A 154 5.97 4.39 -3.01
N ILE A 155 5.96 3.60 -1.93
CA ILE A 155 4.75 2.95 -1.41
C ILE A 155 4.55 3.36 0.04
N VAL A 156 3.30 3.60 0.40
CA VAL A 156 2.88 3.88 1.78
C VAL A 156 2.02 2.73 2.29
N TYR A 157 2.51 2.04 3.31
CA TYR A 157 1.83 0.98 4.04
C TYR A 157 1.35 1.51 5.40
N SER A 158 0.11 1.21 5.78
CA SER A 158 -0.45 1.58 7.08
C SER A 158 -0.39 0.40 8.05
N ALA A 159 0.50 0.48 9.05
CA ALA A 159 0.63 -0.58 10.05
C ALA A 159 -0.61 -0.69 10.96
N ASP A 160 -1.35 0.41 11.15
CA ASP A 160 -2.59 0.39 11.93
C ASP A 160 -3.74 -0.37 11.24
N TYR A 161 -3.68 -0.56 9.92
CA TYR A 161 -4.75 -1.19 9.14
C TYR A 161 -4.30 -2.44 8.39
N GLY A 162 -3.00 -2.75 8.37
CA GLY A 162 -2.49 -3.90 7.64
C GLY A 162 -2.59 -3.76 6.13
N THR A 163 -2.65 -2.54 5.58
CA THR A 163 -2.98 -2.31 4.15
C THR A 163 -2.02 -1.35 3.47
N ILE A 164 -1.79 -1.54 2.16
CA ILE A 164 -1.20 -0.53 1.29
C ILE A 164 -2.21 0.61 1.07
N VAL A 165 -1.76 1.85 1.22
CA VAL A 165 -2.61 3.05 1.12
C VAL A 165 -2.46 3.72 -0.23
N THR A 166 -1.23 3.83 -0.74
CA THR A 166 -0.92 4.40 -2.06
C THR A 166 0.44 3.90 -2.53
N GLY A 167 0.65 3.90 -3.84
CA GLY A 167 1.98 3.87 -4.45
C GLY A 167 2.07 4.89 -5.60
N TYR A 168 3.24 5.46 -5.83
CA TYR A 168 3.47 6.42 -6.93
C TYR A 168 4.93 6.54 -7.30
N GLN A 169 5.18 6.99 -8.53
CA GLN A 169 6.54 7.19 -8.99
C GLN A 169 7.07 8.53 -8.48
N VAL A 170 8.36 8.57 -8.16
CA VAL A 170 9.05 9.79 -7.72
C VAL A 170 10.44 9.85 -8.35
N ARG A 171 10.92 11.06 -8.61
CA ARG A 171 12.28 11.28 -9.13
C ARG A 171 13.34 11.06 -8.06
N GLY A 172 12.98 11.31 -6.80
CA GLY A 172 13.87 11.17 -5.66
C GLY A 172 13.13 11.33 -4.33
N ILE A 173 13.90 11.24 -3.24
CA ILE A 173 13.39 11.33 -1.87
C ILE A 173 12.80 12.72 -1.56
N GLU A 174 13.28 13.75 -2.23
CA GLU A 174 12.90 15.16 -2.10
C GLU A 174 11.45 15.44 -2.55
N GLU A 175 10.87 14.61 -3.41
CA GLU A 175 9.46 14.70 -3.82
C GLU A 175 8.52 14.03 -2.80
N ILE A 176 9.07 13.34 -1.80
CA ILE A 176 8.29 12.64 -0.79
C ILE A 176 8.09 13.56 0.42
N THR A 177 6.83 13.90 0.70
CA THR A 177 6.49 14.66 1.91
C THR A 177 6.44 13.72 3.12
N LEU A 178 7.51 13.75 3.92
CA LEU A 178 7.62 13.02 5.18
C LEU A 178 7.57 13.98 6.38
N PRO A 179 7.08 13.52 7.54
CA PRO A 179 7.14 14.34 8.76
C PRO A 179 8.60 14.45 9.25
N LYS A 180 8.87 15.46 10.08
CA LYS A 180 10.24 15.75 10.58
C LYS A 180 10.85 14.61 11.41
N ASP A 181 10.00 13.81 12.05
CA ASP A 181 10.35 12.70 12.93
C ASP A 181 10.38 11.35 12.19
N VAL A 182 10.46 11.36 10.85
CA VAL A 182 10.66 10.14 10.08
C VAL A 182 11.95 9.45 10.48
N ARG A 183 11.89 8.13 10.65
CA ARG A 183 13.05 7.29 10.90
C ARG A 183 13.31 6.40 9.69
N TRP A 184 14.51 6.49 9.14
CA TRP A 184 15.01 5.54 8.14
C TRP A 184 15.60 4.30 8.82
N LEU A 185 15.38 3.13 8.22
CA LEU A 185 15.90 1.84 8.66
C LEU A 185 17.00 1.34 7.70
#